data_AF-A0A399YNN0-F1
#
_entry.id   AF-A0A399YNN0-F1
#
_cell.length_a   1.000
_cell.length_b   1.000
_cell.length_c   1.000
_cell.angle_alpha   90.00
_cell.angle_beta   90.00
_cell.angle_gamma   90.00
#
_symmetry.space_group_name_H-M   'P 1'
#
loop_
_entity.id
_entity.type
_entity.pdbx_description
1 polymer ?
#
loop_
_entity_poly.entity_id
_entity_poly.type
_entity_poly.pdbx_seq_one_letter_code
_entity_poly.pdbx_strand_id
1 'polypeptide(L)'
;EEVFLDDEMVVAELIEEDIVFDSSAPDVAWQAEQPTNVDTGTELEQMEGMDGDLAERLHLASIDSVEALAAADPAALSVTTGLEREEAGAWIGRAAALVAVAGSISETPEVTYQDDLTRVHGIGPRYAALLNAGGIHSYDDLAAATPEQLRDIIKPSAMQQVNFDSWSAQAVSLANTRSLRAGDDLTRLEGIGPVYAAKLRDAGISSFAELAATDEKTLAGIIGAPAWRRINYGEWIEQARLAAAGDDIALQELQGRLFRRGGDNLSLIRGMGERSATALQAAGITTFAALAASSPQDLDDIVRNAGIRGGYDYEAWISEAGLRAAGKRIPTTHTRATQVFPCPQDLSSVTGIGSVFEERLYAAGIGSYWELAELPADELATILDAQPFQNIDLDAIKAGAMQRAAETDSLGRGWDGTPPDDFEPLAGIGEVYERRLYEAGICTFEAMAAATPERLAEICKAPAMRTPDYAAWIATAAELSATKRSG
;
A
#
# COMPACT_ATOMS: atom_id res chain seq x y z
N GLU A 1 -23.12 -47.47 26.35
CA GLU A 1 -22.49 -48.48 25.49
C GLU A 1 -21.73 -47.75 24.41
N GLU A 2 -20.41 -47.76 24.55
CA GLU A 2 -19.46 -47.53 23.47
C GLU A 2 -19.65 -48.61 22.39
N VAL A 3 -19.50 -48.24 21.12
CA VAL A 3 -18.85 -49.12 20.14
C VAL A 3 -18.00 -48.25 19.22
N PHE A 4 -16.70 -48.22 19.51
CA PHE A 4 -15.65 -48.10 18.50
C PHE A 4 -15.60 -49.39 17.67
N LEU A 5 -15.25 -49.29 16.38
CA LEU A 5 -14.15 -50.07 15.80
C LEU A 5 -13.84 -49.60 14.37
N ASP A 6 -12.55 -49.67 14.09
CA ASP A 6 -11.78 -49.05 13.03
C ASP A 6 -11.81 -49.76 11.66
N ASP A 7 -11.29 -49.00 10.70
CA ASP A 7 -10.25 -49.37 9.71
C ASP A 7 -10.58 -49.90 8.30
N GLU A 8 -9.75 -49.34 7.42
CA GLU A 8 -9.25 -49.83 6.13
C GLU A 8 -10.03 -49.61 4.80
N MET A 9 -9.40 -48.75 3.99
CA MET A 9 -8.94 -49.07 2.64
C MET A 9 -9.93 -48.93 1.47
N VAL A 10 -9.87 -47.78 0.79
CA VAL A 10 -9.95 -47.74 -0.69
C VAL A 10 -9.00 -46.66 -1.23
N VAL A 11 -7.86 -47.11 -1.76
CA VAL A 11 -6.99 -46.36 -2.67
C VAL A 11 -7.19 -46.97 -4.05
N ALA A 12 -7.67 -46.18 -5.03
CA ALA A 12 -7.58 -46.44 -6.47
C ALA A 12 -8.07 -45.16 -7.20
N GLU A 13 -7.22 -44.39 -7.89
CA GLU A 13 -6.70 -44.64 -9.26
C GLU A 13 -7.51 -43.84 -10.30
N LEU A 14 -7.01 -42.65 -10.66
CA LEU A 14 -7.29 -41.93 -11.93
C LEU A 14 -6.01 -41.13 -12.26
N ILE A 15 -5.06 -41.77 -12.93
CA ILE A 15 -4.76 -41.65 -14.37
C ILE A 15 -4.18 -40.27 -14.72
N GLU A 16 -2.88 -40.31 -14.98
CA GLU A 16 -2.03 -39.30 -15.62
C GLU A 16 -2.63 -38.88 -16.97
N GLU A 17 -2.87 -37.57 -17.15
CA GLU A 17 -2.85 -36.96 -18.48
C GLU A 17 -1.63 -36.05 -18.58
N ASP A 18 -0.67 -36.51 -19.37
CA ASP A 18 0.49 -35.76 -19.86
C ASP A 18 0.05 -34.46 -20.53
N ILE A 19 0.20 -33.32 -19.85
CA ILE A 19 0.20 -32.02 -20.51
C ILE A 19 1.62 -31.76 -21.02
N VAL A 20 1.84 -32.13 -22.28
CA VAL A 20 3.04 -31.75 -23.05
C VAL A 20 3.02 -30.23 -23.25
N PHE A 21 3.90 -29.52 -22.55
CA PHE A 21 4.16 -28.10 -22.77
C PHE A 21 5.01 -27.95 -24.04
N ASP A 22 4.41 -27.50 -25.14
CA ASP A 22 5.11 -27.16 -26.38
C ASP A 22 5.92 -25.87 -26.18
N SER A 23 7.23 -26.03 -26.07
CA SER A 23 8.22 -24.96 -25.88
C SER A 23 8.67 -24.33 -27.21
N SER A 24 7.74 -24.04 -28.12
CA SER A 24 8.03 -23.41 -29.42
C SER A 24 7.34 -22.06 -29.55
N ALA A 25 7.73 -21.09 -28.73
CA ALA A 25 7.52 -19.67 -29.00
C ALA A 25 8.87 -19.05 -29.42
N PRO A 26 8.96 -18.33 -30.55
CA PRO A 26 10.22 -17.77 -31.01
C PRO A 26 10.74 -16.68 -30.07
N ASP A 27 12.06 -16.68 -29.87
CA ASP A 27 12.83 -15.62 -29.23
C ASP A 27 12.46 -14.24 -29.82
N VAL A 28 11.63 -13.49 -29.10
CA VAL A 28 11.46 -12.05 -29.37
C VAL A 28 12.59 -11.35 -28.63
N ALA A 29 13.67 -11.09 -29.35
CA ALA A 29 14.73 -10.19 -28.91
C ALA A 29 14.10 -8.84 -28.55
N TRP A 30 14.27 -8.44 -27.29
CA TRP A 30 14.01 -7.08 -26.82
C TRP A 30 14.80 -6.09 -27.69
N GLN A 31 14.13 -5.50 -28.67
CA GLN A 31 14.64 -4.32 -29.34
C GLN A 31 14.38 -3.15 -28.39
N ALA A 32 15.47 -2.58 -27.88
CA ALA A 32 15.44 -1.29 -27.23
C ALA A 32 14.74 -0.30 -28.16
N GLU A 33 13.56 0.17 -27.75
CA GLU A 33 12.88 1.27 -28.42
C GLU A 33 13.84 2.46 -28.38
N GLN A 34 14.27 2.88 -29.56
CA GLN A 34 14.97 4.13 -29.73
C GLN A 34 14.01 5.26 -29.31
N PRO A 35 14.49 6.33 -28.68
CA PRO A 35 13.63 7.45 -28.32
C PRO A 35 12.96 7.97 -29.58
N THR A 36 11.63 7.82 -29.65
CA THR A 36 10.81 8.45 -30.67
C THR A 36 11.01 9.95 -30.50
N ASN A 37 11.74 10.53 -31.44
CA ASN A 37 11.82 11.97 -31.65
C ASN A 37 10.38 12.48 -31.75
N VAL A 38 9.89 13.15 -30.69
CA VAL A 38 8.60 13.84 -30.72
C VAL A 38 8.80 15.01 -31.68
N ASP A 39 8.45 14.78 -32.93
CA ASP A 39 8.38 15.80 -33.95
C ASP A 39 7.33 16.82 -33.48
N THR A 40 7.77 18.00 -33.04
CA THR A 40 6.90 19.08 -32.58
C THR A 40 6.25 19.80 -33.76
N GLY A 41 5.70 19.03 -34.70
CA GLY A 41 4.95 19.56 -35.82
C GLY A 41 3.63 20.14 -35.32
N THR A 42 3.33 21.36 -35.76
CA THR A 42 2.09 22.07 -35.43
C THR A 42 0.85 21.25 -35.83
N GLU A 43 -0.29 21.43 -35.17
CA GLU A 43 -1.55 20.71 -35.47
C GLU A 43 -1.96 20.80 -36.96
N LEU A 44 -1.51 21.85 -37.64
CA LEU A 44 -1.68 22.07 -39.08
C LEU A 44 -0.79 21.20 -39.97
N GLU A 45 0.42 20.83 -39.52
CA GLU A 45 1.33 19.91 -40.26
C GLU A 45 0.77 18.49 -40.32
N GLN A 46 -0.13 18.14 -39.39
CA GLN A 46 -0.81 16.85 -39.35
C GLN A 46 -2.00 16.78 -40.32
N MET A 47 -2.40 17.90 -40.96
CA MET A 47 -3.42 17.88 -42.00
C MET A 47 -2.90 17.20 -43.27
N GLU A 48 -3.63 16.18 -43.73
CA GLU A 48 -3.25 15.38 -44.89
C GLU A 48 -3.00 16.26 -46.14
N GLY A 49 -1.76 16.24 -46.65
CA GLY A 49 -1.34 16.98 -47.84
C GLY A 49 -0.88 18.42 -47.60
N MET A 50 -0.75 18.87 -46.34
CA MET A 50 -0.15 20.16 -45.99
C MET A 50 1.38 20.02 -46.01
N ASP A 51 2.08 20.86 -46.76
CA ASP A 51 3.54 20.90 -46.71
C ASP A 51 4.04 21.84 -45.59
N GLY A 52 5.28 21.64 -45.15
CA GLY A 52 5.86 22.41 -44.05
C GLY A 52 6.05 23.90 -44.38
N ASP A 53 6.23 24.26 -45.66
CA ASP A 53 6.34 25.66 -46.10
C ASP A 53 5.00 26.40 -45.94
N LEU A 54 3.89 25.76 -46.30
CA LEU A 54 2.56 26.31 -46.12
C LEU A 54 2.18 26.38 -44.63
N ALA A 55 2.54 25.37 -43.82
CA ALA A 55 2.33 25.41 -42.37
C ALA A 55 3.09 26.58 -41.72
N GLU A 56 4.35 26.83 -42.10
CA GLU A 56 5.15 27.96 -41.62
C GLU A 56 4.55 29.31 -42.06
N ARG A 57 4.05 29.41 -43.30
CA ARG A 57 3.36 30.62 -43.80
C ARG A 57 2.05 30.89 -43.08
N LEU A 58 1.31 29.85 -42.68
CA LEU A 58 0.09 29.97 -41.87
C LEU A 58 0.42 30.42 -40.45
N HIS A 59 1.47 29.87 -39.84
CA HIS A 59 1.96 30.29 -38.53
C HIS A 59 2.37 31.77 -38.52
N LEU A 60 3.10 32.23 -39.55
CA LEU A 60 3.45 33.64 -39.72
C LEU A 60 2.24 34.55 -39.94
N ALA A 61 1.14 34.01 -40.46
CA ALA A 61 -0.15 34.69 -40.56
C ALA A 61 -1.00 34.60 -39.27
N SER A 62 -0.43 34.07 -38.17
CA SER A 62 -1.10 33.81 -36.88
C SER A 62 -2.28 32.85 -36.97
N ILE A 63 -2.20 31.89 -37.88
CA ILE A 63 -3.16 30.79 -38.03
C ILE A 63 -2.45 29.52 -37.59
N ASP A 64 -2.67 29.14 -36.33
CA ASP A 64 -1.92 28.07 -35.64
C ASP A 64 -2.76 26.82 -35.36
N SER A 65 -4.07 26.85 -35.66
CA SER A 65 -4.99 25.73 -35.41
C SER A 65 -5.96 25.49 -36.57
N VAL A 66 -6.52 24.29 -36.60
CA VAL A 66 -7.52 23.88 -37.61
C VAL A 66 -8.79 24.73 -37.48
N GLU A 67 -9.19 25.14 -36.28
CA GLU A 67 -10.30 26.07 -36.05
C GLU A 67 -10.00 27.48 -36.58
N ALA A 68 -8.79 27.98 -36.35
CA ALA A 68 -8.36 29.29 -36.86
C ALA A 68 -8.34 29.31 -38.39
N LEU A 69 -7.88 28.22 -39.01
CA LEU A 69 -7.90 28.04 -40.47
C LEU A 69 -9.32 27.90 -41.01
N ALA A 70 -10.20 27.16 -40.34
CA ALA A 70 -11.61 27.02 -40.73
C ALA A 70 -12.40 28.34 -40.64
N ALA A 71 -11.99 29.25 -39.76
CA ALA A 71 -12.59 30.57 -39.57
C ALA A 71 -11.96 31.69 -40.43
N ALA A 72 -10.90 31.40 -41.18
CA ALA A 72 -10.18 32.39 -41.98
C ALA A 72 -10.99 32.87 -43.20
N ASP A 73 -10.84 34.14 -43.57
CA ASP A 73 -11.37 34.67 -44.83
C ASP A 73 -10.45 34.25 -46.00
N PRO A 74 -10.96 33.57 -47.05
CA PRO A 74 -10.15 33.17 -48.21
C PRO A 74 -9.44 34.33 -48.92
N ALA A 75 -10.01 35.54 -48.89
CA ALA A 75 -9.35 36.71 -49.47
C ALA A 75 -8.18 37.19 -48.62
N ALA A 76 -8.34 37.21 -47.30
CA ALA A 76 -7.25 37.53 -46.37
C ALA A 76 -6.15 36.47 -46.41
N LEU A 77 -6.51 35.19 -46.42
CA LEU A 77 -5.59 34.06 -46.43
C LEU A 77 -4.72 34.02 -47.69
N SER A 78 -5.32 34.31 -48.86
CA SER A 78 -4.61 34.42 -50.13
C SER A 78 -3.58 35.56 -50.13
N VAL A 79 -3.91 36.70 -49.50
CA VAL A 79 -3.00 37.85 -49.41
C VAL A 79 -1.86 37.61 -48.42
N THR A 80 -2.13 36.99 -47.27
CA THR A 80 -1.14 36.79 -46.21
C THR A 80 -0.19 35.63 -46.50
N THR A 81 -0.71 34.52 -47.03
CA THR A 81 0.11 33.35 -47.33
C THR A 81 0.64 33.37 -48.75
N GLY A 82 0.00 34.06 -49.70
CA GLY A 82 0.37 34.03 -51.13
C GLY A 82 -0.21 32.83 -51.89
N LEU A 83 -1.14 32.09 -51.30
CA LEU A 83 -1.92 31.05 -51.98
C LEU A 83 -2.87 31.64 -53.03
N GLU A 84 -3.16 30.89 -54.09
CA GLU A 84 -4.27 31.24 -54.98
C GLU A 84 -5.60 31.16 -54.21
N ARG A 85 -6.56 32.02 -54.56
CA ARG A 85 -7.84 32.14 -53.82
C ARG A 85 -8.62 30.81 -53.79
N GLU A 86 -8.51 30.01 -54.85
CA GLU A 86 -9.14 28.69 -54.92
C GLU A 86 -8.49 27.69 -53.96
N GLU A 87 -7.15 27.69 -53.87
CA GLU A 87 -6.40 26.84 -52.97
C GLU A 87 -6.62 27.21 -51.49
N ALA A 88 -6.64 28.52 -51.19
CA ALA A 88 -7.00 29.03 -49.86
C ALA A 88 -8.41 28.56 -49.45
N GLY A 89 -9.38 28.64 -50.38
CA GLY A 89 -10.74 28.15 -50.14
C GLY A 89 -10.81 26.63 -49.92
N ALA A 90 -9.99 25.85 -50.63
CA ALA A 90 -9.92 24.40 -50.44
C ALA A 90 -9.38 24.02 -49.06
N TRP A 91 -8.35 24.73 -48.56
CA TRP A 91 -7.79 24.50 -47.23
C TRP A 91 -8.76 24.86 -46.11
N ILE A 92 -9.43 26.01 -46.22
CA ILE A 92 -10.50 26.41 -45.29
C ILE A 92 -11.62 25.37 -45.28
N GLY A 93 -12.00 24.85 -46.45
CA GLY A 93 -13.03 23.81 -46.57
C GLY A 93 -12.64 22.48 -45.91
N ARG A 94 -11.37 22.05 -46.02
CA ARG A 94 -10.87 20.85 -45.32
C ARG A 94 -10.83 21.06 -43.81
N ALA A 95 -10.35 22.21 -43.36
CA ALA A 95 -10.33 22.55 -41.95
C ALA A 95 -11.75 22.59 -41.37
N ALA A 96 -12.70 23.20 -42.08
CA ALA A 96 -14.11 23.22 -41.69
C ALA A 96 -14.73 21.82 -41.66
N ALA A 97 -14.34 20.90 -42.55
CA ALA A 97 -14.80 19.52 -42.53
C ALA A 97 -14.26 18.75 -41.30
N LEU A 98 -13.00 18.97 -40.91
CA LEU A 98 -12.42 18.39 -39.70
C LEU A 98 -13.10 18.94 -38.44
N VAL A 99 -13.34 20.25 -38.37
CA VAL A 99 -14.09 20.89 -37.28
C VAL A 99 -15.54 20.41 -37.23
N ALA A 100 -16.18 20.16 -38.38
CA ALA A 100 -17.54 19.62 -38.43
C ALA A 100 -17.60 18.15 -37.97
N VAL A 101 -16.60 17.34 -38.31
CA VAL A 101 -16.47 15.97 -37.79
C VAL A 101 -16.24 16.01 -36.28
N ALA A 102 -15.32 16.83 -35.78
CA ALA A 102 -15.06 17.02 -34.35
C ALA A 102 -16.30 17.54 -33.59
N GLY A 103 -17.08 18.44 -34.19
CA GLY A 103 -18.34 18.94 -33.64
C GLY A 103 -19.47 17.90 -33.65
N SER A 104 -19.45 16.94 -34.57
CA SER A 104 -20.43 15.84 -34.66
C SER A 104 -20.15 14.67 -33.71
N ILE A 105 -18.96 14.61 -33.08
CA ILE A 105 -18.63 13.65 -32.01
C ILE A 105 -18.98 14.21 -30.63
N SER A 106 -19.51 15.44 -30.57
CA SER A 106 -20.00 16.09 -29.35
C SER A 106 -21.52 15.86 -29.17
N GLU A 107 -21.96 14.62 -29.40
CA GLU A 107 -23.22 14.11 -28.87
C GLU A 107 -22.81 13.06 -27.83
N THR A 108 -22.89 13.45 -26.57
CA THR A 108 -22.52 12.67 -25.40
C THR A 108 -23.18 11.29 -25.49
N PRO A 109 -22.43 10.17 -25.47
CA PRO A 109 -23.06 8.90 -25.15
C PRO A 109 -23.56 9.02 -23.72
N GLU A 110 -24.86 8.77 -23.48
CA GLU A 110 -25.36 8.40 -22.16
C GLU A 110 -24.54 7.18 -21.71
N VAL A 111 -23.50 7.43 -20.92
CA VAL A 111 -22.83 6.39 -20.16
C VAL A 111 -23.88 5.90 -19.19
N THR A 112 -24.52 4.77 -19.49
CA THR A 112 -25.33 4.04 -18.51
C THR A 112 -24.37 3.56 -17.43
N TYR A 113 -24.10 4.44 -16.47
CA TYR A 113 -23.23 4.18 -15.35
C TYR A 113 -23.83 3.04 -14.53
N GLN A 114 -23.07 1.95 -14.39
CA GLN A 114 -23.51 0.74 -13.70
C GLN A 114 -22.48 0.38 -12.62
N ASP A 115 -22.92 0.33 -11.37
CA ASP A 115 -22.12 -0.17 -10.26
C ASP A 115 -22.17 -1.70 -10.19
N ASP A 116 -21.06 -2.29 -9.77
CA ASP A 116 -21.02 -3.72 -9.47
C ASP A 116 -21.72 -4.01 -8.13
N LEU A 117 -23.02 -4.28 -8.21
CA LEU A 117 -23.85 -4.61 -7.05
C LEU A 117 -23.39 -5.88 -6.31
N THR A 118 -22.53 -6.72 -6.89
CA THR A 118 -22.00 -7.92 -6.21
C THR A 118 -21.05 -7.58 -5.06
N ARG A 119 -20.58 -6.32 -5.00
CA ARG A 119 -19.76 -5.81 -3.89
C ARG A 119 -20.55 -5.61 -2.58
N VAL A 120 -21.87 -5.63 -2.63
CA VAL A 120 -22.72 -5.62 -1.43
C VAL A 120 -22.85 -7.05 -0.91
N HIS A 121 -22.44 -7.27 0.34
CA HIS A 121 -22.47 -8.59 0.96
C HIS A 121 -23.91 -9.13 1.04
N GLY A 122 -24.09 -10.33 0.48
CA GLY A 122 -25.39 -10.99 0.32
C GLY A 122 -26.01 -10.83 -1.07
N ILE A 123 -25.49 -9.94 -1.93
CA ILE A 123 -25.87 -9.83 -3.33
C ILE A 123 -24.92 -10.67 -4.19
N GLY A 124 -25.35 -11.88 -4.55
CA GLY A 124 -24.62 -12.70 -5.52
C GLY A 124 -24.92 -12.28 -6.98
N PRO A 125 -24.18 -12.83 -7.96
CA PRO A 125 -24.35 -12.50 -9.39
C PRO A 125 -25.79 -12.63 -9.89
N ARG A 126 -26.54 -13.62 -9.37
CA ARG A 126 -27.95 -13.83 -9.70
C ARG A 126 -28.85 -12.70 -9.21
N TYR A 127 -28.64 -12.20 -7.99
CA TYR A 127 -29.41 -11.08 -7.46
C TYR A 127 -29.01 -9.77 -8.13
N ALA A 128 -27.71 -9.56 -8.37
CA ALA A 128 -27.24 -8.42 -9.16
C ALA A 128 -27.88 -8.38 -10.56
N ALA A 129 -27.98 -9.52 -11.25
CA ALA A 129 -28.65 -9.59 -12.56
C ALA A 129 -30.15 -9.26 -12.48
N LEU A 130 -30.86 -9.76 -11.47
CA LEU A 130 -32.28 -9.45 -11.26
C LEU A 130 -32.51 -7.97 -10.92
N LEU A 131 -31.65 -7.38 -10.08
CA LEU A 131 -31.69 -5.96 -9.72
C LEU A 131 -31.46 -5.07 -10.94
N ASN A 132 -30.46 -5.41 -11.76
CA ASN A 132 -30.21 -4.73 -13.02
C ASN A 132 -31.40 -4.86 -13.99
N ALA A 133 -31.98 -6.05 -14.13
CA ALA A 133 -33.19 -6.21 -14.95
C ALA A 133 -34.40 -5.44 -14.39
N GLY A 134 -34.41 -5.17 -13.08
CA GLY A 134 -35.41 -4.37 -12.38
C GLY A 134 -35.14 -2.86 -12.39
N GLY A 135 -34.10 -2.39 -13.09
CA GLY A 135 -33.76 -0.96 -13.21
C GLY A 135 -32.89 -0.41 -12.09
N ILE A 136 -32.33 -1.25 -11.22
CA ILE A 136 -31.39 -0.86 -10.18
C ILE A 136 -29.98 -1.12 -10.71
N HIS A 137 -29.31 -0.07 -11.15
CA HIS A 137 -28.02 -0.16 -11.84
C HIS A 137 -26.86 0.41 -11.03
N SER A 138 -27.13 1.23 -10.01
CA SER A 138 -26.11 1.87 -9.17
C SER A 138 -26.31 1.58 -7.67
N TYR A 139 -25.28 1.87 -6.85
CA TYR A 139 -25.41 1.87 -5.39
C TYR A 139 -26.40 2.93 -4.91
N ASP A 140 -26.50 4.06 -5.62
CA ASP A 140 -27.45 5.13 -5.34
C ASP A 140 -28.91 4.63 -5.56
N ASP A 141 -29.16 3.91 -6.66
CA ASP A 141 -30.47 3.28 -6.93
C ASP A 141 -30.81 2.22 -5.88
N LEU A 142 -29.84 1.40 -5.49
CA LEU A 142 -30.02 0.34 -4.50
C LEU A 142 -30.26 0.90 -3.09
N ALA A 143 -29.63 2.03 -2.75
CA ALA A 143 -29.85 2.73 -1.48
C ALA A 143 -31.22 3.42 -1.43
N ALA A 144 -31.73 3.90 -2.58
CA ALA A 144 -33.04 4.53 -2.69
C ALA A 144 -34.20 3.53 -2.80
N ALA A 145 -33.94 2.30 -3.22
CA ALA A 145 -34.94 1.25 -3.39
C ALA A 145 -35.56 0.82 -2.04
N THR A 146 -36.89 0.69 -1.99
CA THR A 146 -37.57 0.24 -0.77
C THR A 146 -37.48 -1.29 -0.60
N PRO A 147 -37.53 -1.81 0.64
CA PRO A 147 -37.54 -3.26 0.88
C PRO A 147 -38.67 -4.00 0.13
N GLU A 148 -39.81 -3.35 -0.10
CA GLU A 148 -40.92 -3.90 -0.91
C GLU A 148 -40.55 -4.00 -2.38
N GLN A 149 -39.95 -2.95 -2.96
CA GLN A 149 -39.47 -2.97 -4.35
C GLN A 149 -38.41 -4.05 -4.56
N LEU A 150 -37.47 -4.18 -3.63
CA LEU A 150 -36.43 -5.21 -3.68
C LEU A 150 -37.02 -6.63 -3.57
N ARG A 151 -38.03 -6.83 -2.72
CA ARG A 151 -38.77 -8.11 -2.63
C ARG A 151 -39.51 -8.44 -3.92
N ASP A 152 -40.15 -7.46 -4.55
CA ASP A 152 -40.89 -7.67 -5.79
C ASP A 152 -39.97 -8.03 -6.97
N ILE A 153 -38.76 -7.47 -7.01
CA ILE A 153 -37.74 -7.76 -8.01
C ILE A 153 -37.11 -9.15 -7.77
N ILE A 154 -36.73 -9.46 -6.52
CA ILE A 154 -35.92 -10.65 -6.20
C ILE A 154 -36.77 -11.89 -5.96
N LYS A 155 -38.02 -11.71 -5.51
CA LYS A 155 -38.98 -12.76 -5.16
C LYS A 155 -38.34 -13.89 -4.33
N PRO A 156 -37.73 -13.57 -3.17
CA PRO A 156 -37.08 -14.59 -2.35
C PRO A 156 -38.10 -15.61 -1.86
N SER A 157 -37.71 -16.88 -1.81
CA SER A 157 -38.55 -17.93 -1.21
C SER A 157 -38.69 -17.73 0.30
N ALA A 158 -39.74 -18.30 0.90
CA ALA A 158 -40.00 -18.18 2.35
C ALA A 158 -38.87 -18.75 3.23
N MET A 159 -37.96 -19.56 2.67
CA MET A 159 -36.80 -20.13 3.36
C MET A 159 -35.55 -19.25 3.24
N GLN A 160 -35.56 -18.23 2.36
CA GLN A 160 -34.45 -17.32 2.14
C GLN A 160 -34.64 -16.04 2.95
N GLN A 161 -33.89 -15.90 4.04
CA GLN A 161 -33.87 -14.69 4.85
C GLN A 161 -32.92 -13.67 4.24
N VAL A 162 -33.44 -12.83 3.34
CA VAL A 162 -32.69 -11.71 2.75
C VAL A 162 -32.85 -10.47 3.64
N ASN A 163 -31.74 -9.87 4.05
CA ASN A 163 -31.73 -8.64 4.84
C ASN A 163 -31.54 -7.42 3.93
N PHE A 164 -32.66 -6.85 3.48
CA PHE A 164 -32.66 -5.68 2.59
C PHE A 164 -32.12 -4.41 3.29
N ASP A 165 -32.35 -4.26 4.60
CA ASP A 165 -31.82 -3.12 5.35
C ASP A 165 -30.29 -3.11 5.36
N SER A 166 -29.67 -4.30 5.46
CA SER A 166 -28.22 -4.46 5.36
C SER A 166 -27.70 -4.11 3.96
N TRP A 167 -28.44 -4.45 2.90
CA TRP A 167 -28.04 -4.12 1.54
C TRP A 167 -28.11 -2.61 1.28
N SER A 168 -29.18 -1.95 1.71
CA SER A 168 -29.30 -0.48 1.59
C SER A 168 -28.20 0.23 2.40
N ALA A 169 -27.89 -0.22 3.61
CA ALA A 169 -26.82 0.37 4.42
C ALA A 169 -25.43 0.22 3.78
N GLN A 170 -25.13 -0.96 3.21
CA GLN A 170 -23.87 -1.20 2.49
C GLN A 170 -23.79 -0.40 1.18
N ALA A 171 -24.90 -0.30 0.44
CA ALA A 171 -25.00 0.51 -0.76
C ALA A 171 -24.74 2.00 -0.46
N VAL A 172 -25.29 2.55 0.63
CA VAL A 172 -24.97 3.92 1.09
C VAL A 172 -23.47 4.08 1.38
N SER A 173 -22.83 3.09 2.01
CA SER A 173 -21.38 3.15 2.27
C SER A 173 -20.55 3.12 0.98
N LEU A 174 -20.96 2.32 0.00
CA LEU A 174 -20.30 2.21 -1.31
C LEU A 174 -20.55 3.46 -2.18
N ALA A 175 -21.76 4.02 -2.13
CA ALA A 175 -22.09 5.30 -2.75
C ALA A 175 -21.32 6.46 -2.13
N ASN A 176 -21.14 6.49 -0.81
CA ASN A 176 -20.34 7.51 -0.12
C ASN A 176 -18.84 7.40 -0.46
N THR A 177 -18.31 6.19 -0.58
CA THR A 177 -16.93 5.98 -1.07
C THR A 177 -16.78 6.34 -2.54
N ARG A 178 -17.84 6.24 -3.35
CA ARG A 178 -17.89 6.82 -4.70
C ARG A 178 -18.02 8.35 -4.67
N SER A 179 -18.79 8.93 -3.75
CA SER A 179 -18.91 10.39 -3.62
C SER A 179 -17.59 11.02 -3.15
N LEU A 180 -16.79 10.30 -2.35
CA LEU A 180 -15.38 10.61 -2.11
C LEU A 180 -14.51 10.55 -3.38
N ARG A 181 -14.98 9.89 -4.45
CA ARG A 181 -14.41 9.91 -5.80
C ARG A 181 -15.11 10.87 -6.76
N ALA A 182 -16.24 11.48 -6.38
CA ALA A 182 -16.93 12.52 -7.15
C ALA A 182 -16.34 13.92 -6.90
N GLY A 183 -15.48 14.03 -5.89
CA GLY A 183 -14.50 15.09 -5.72
C GLY A 183 -13.12 14.47 -5.47
N ASP A 184 -12.10 15.31 -5.35
CA ASP A 184 -10.76 14.84 -5.01
C ASP A 184 -10.64 14.54 -3.50
N ASP A 185 -9.77 13.59 -3.16
CA ASP A 185 -9.42 13.34 -1.76
C ASP A 185 -8.50 14.44 -1.22
N LEU A 186 -9.12 15.50 -0.67
CA LEU A 186 -8.41 16.62 -0.05
C LEU A 186 -7.56 16.20 1.16
N THR A 187 -7.76 14.99 1.72
CA THR A 187 -6.90 14.47 2.80
C THR A 187 -5.51 14.03 2.32
N ARG A 188 -5.28 13.95 1.00
CA ARG A 188 -3.95 13.77 0.39
C ARG A 188 -3.02 14.97 0.59
N LEU A 189 -3.56 16.13 0.99
CA LEU A 189 -2.79 17.34 1.22
C LEU A 189 -2.38 17.44 2.69
N GLU A 190 -1.09 17.66 2.95
CA GLU A 190 -0.53 17.76 4.29
C GLU A 190 -1.18 18.91 5.07
N GLY A 191 -1.65 18.57 6.27
CA GLY A 191 -2.37 19.48 7.17
C GLY A 191 -3.90 19.46 7.03
N ILE A 192 -4.47 18.81 6.00
CA ILE A 192 -5.93 18.67 5.85
C ILE A 192 -6.39 17.32 6.39
N GLY A 193 -6.89 17.32 7.62
CA GLY A 193 -7.52 16.13 8.21
C GLY A 193 -8.97 15.92 7.74
N PRO A 194 -9.58 14.75 8.03
CA PRO A 194 -10.96 14.40 7.62
C PRO A 194 -12.01 15.44 8.03
N VAL A 195 -11.82 16.09 9.18
CA VAL A 195 -12.72 17.14 9.69
C VAL A 195 -12.65 18.40 8.82
N TYR A 196 -11.46 18.80 8.37
CA TYR A 196 -11.30 19.97 7.51
C TYR A 196 -11.77 19.67 6.09
N ALA A 197 -11.45 18.48 5.57
CA ALA A 197 -11.98 18.01 4.29
C ALA A 197 -13.52 17.97 4.27
N ALA A 198 -14.17 17.55 5.36
CA ALA A 198 -15.64 17.62 5.49
C ALA A 198 -16.16 19.06 5.46
N LYS A 199 -15.57 19.96 6.26
CA LYS A 199 -15.96 21.39 6.28
C LYS A 199 -15.80 22.09 4.93
N LEU A 200 -14.73 21.76 4.21
CA LEU A 200 -14.47 22.29 2.87
C LEU A 200 -15.55 21.84 1.89
N ARG A 201 -15.91 20.55 1.93
CA ARG A 201 -17.00 20.00 1.09
C ARG A 201 -18.36 20.61 1.42
N ASP A 202 -18.68 20.77 2.70
CA ASP A 202 -19.92 21.44 3.12
C ASP A 202 -19.99 22.90 2.62
N ALA A 203 -18.82 23.52 2.41
CA ALA A 203 -18.69 24.85 1.82
C ALA A 203 -18.61 24.86 0.27
N GLY A 204 -18.74 23.69 -0.37
CA GLY A 204 -18.70 23.54 -1.82
C GLY A 204 -17.30 23.38 -2.42
N ILE A 205 -16.28 23.15 -1.60
CA ILE A 205 -14.90 22.86 -2.04
C ILE A 205 -14.66 21.36 -1.94
N SER A 206 -14.74 20.68 -3.07
CA SER A 206 -14.70 19.23 -3.18
C SER A 206 -13.57 18.71 -4.09
N SER A 207 -12.89 19.56 -4.85
CA SER A 207 -11.73 19.19 -5.69
C SER A 207 -10.46 19.97 -5.34
N PHE A 208 -9.30 19.45 -5.77
CA PHE A 208 -8.01 20.14 -5.67
C PHE A 208 -8.03 21.45 -6.44
N ALA A 209 -8.69 21.48 -7.60
CA ALA A 209 -8.82 22.68 -8.42
C ALA A 209 -9.63 23.79 -7.71
N GLU A 210 -10.76 23.43 -7.09
CA GLU A 210 -11.57 24.36 -6.29
C GLU A 210 -10.80 24.89 -5.08
N LEU A 211 -10.07 24.02 -4.39
CA LEU A 211 -9.25 24.40 -3.24
C LEU A 211 -8.11 25.35 -3.66
N ALA A 212 -7.44 25.07 -4.78
CA ALA A 212 -6.35 25.89 -5.33
C ALA A 212 -6.82 27.26 -5.82
N ALA A 213 -8.08 27.37 -6.25
CA ALA A 213 -8.72 28.62 -6.66
C ALA A 213 -9.22 29.46 -5.48
N THR A 214 -9.26 28.91 -4.27
CA THR A 214 -9.76 29.59 -3.07
C THR A 214 -8.65 30.41 -2.41
N ASP A 215 -8.98 31.56 -1.83
CA ASP A 215 -8.03 32.41 -1.09
C ASP A 215 -7.95 32.06 0.41
N GLU A 216 -6.82 32.39 1.05
CA GLU A 216 -6.57 32.07 2.46
C GLU A 216 -7.62 32.66 3.42
N LYS A 217 -8.20 33.83 3.11
CA LYS A 217 -9.19 34.48 3.97
C LYS A 217 -10.51 33.70 3.94
N THR A 218 -10.90 33.21 2.76
CA THR A 218 -12.07 32.34 2.59
C THR A 218 -11.86 31.01 3.32
N LEU A 219 -10.69 30.36 3.16
CA LEU A 219 -10.35 29.13 3.88
C LEU A 219 -10.35 29.32 5.40
N ALA A 220 -9.79 30.42 5.89
CA ALA A 220 -9.81 30.75 7.32
C ALA A 220 -11.24 30.93 7.84
N GLY A 221 -12.13 31.52 7.05
CA GLY A 221 -13.55 31.68 7.37
C GLY A 221 -14.30 30.36 7.46
N ILE A 222 -14.04 29.43 6.52
CA ILE A 222 -14.67 28.10 6.48
C ILE A 222 -14.17 27.21 7.64
N ILE A 223 -12.85 27.17 7.85
CA ILE A 223 -12.24 26.28 8.84
C ILE A 223 -12.49 26.77 10.26
N GLY A 224 -12.41 28.08 10.49
CA GLY A 224 -12.68 28.71 11.79
C GLY A 224 -11.73 28.22 12.90
N ALA A 225 -10.47 27.89 12.56
CA ALA A 225 -9.53 27.37 13.53
C ALA A 225 -9.05 28.44 14.53
N PRO A 226 -8.82 28.08 15.81
CA PRO A 226 -8.24 29.00 16.79
C PRO A 226 -6.85 29.51 16.39
N ALA A 227 -6.56 30.78 16.65
CA ALA A 227 -5.31 31.44 16.24
C ALA A 227 -4.02 30.76 16.75
N TRP A 228 -4.09 30.02 17.87
CA TRP A 228 -2.95 29.28 18.41
C TRP A 228 -2.55 28.06 17.57
N ARG A 229 -3.45 27.54 16.72
CA ARG A 229 -3.21 26.35 15.88
C ARG A 229 -2.39 26.65 14.63
N ARG A 230 -2.15 27.94 14.31
CA ARG A 230 -1.26 28.44 13.23
C ARG A 230 -1.34 27.60 11.93
N ILE A 231 -2.55 27.44 11.40
CA ILE A 231 -2.76 26.75 10.12
C ILE A 231 -2.19 27.59 8.98
N ASN A 232 -1.40 26.97 8.11
CA ASN A 232 -0.84 27.61 6.92
C ASN A 232 -1.71 27.30 5.69
N TYR A 233 -2.73 28.13 5.46
CA TYR A 233 -3.63 27.95 4.31
C TYR A 233 -2.93 28.13 2.96
N GLY A 234 -1.86 28.93 2.91
CA GLY A 234 -1.04 29.08 1.70
C GLY A 234 -0.40 27.75 1.28
N GLU A 235 0.08 26.95 2.24
CA GLU A 235 0.62 25.62 1.97
C GLU A 235 -0.44 24.62 1.49
N TRP A 236 -1.70 24.78 1.91
CA TRP A 236 -2.80 23.97 1.38
C TRP A 236 -3.12 24.33 -0.08
N ILE A 237 -3.15 25.62 -0.40
CA ILE A 237 -3.39 26.12 -1.76
C ILE A 237 -2.29 25.68 -2.72
N GLU A 238 -1.02 25.77 -2.32
CA GLU A 238 0.12 25.34 -3.14
C GLU A 238 0.09 23.83 -3.40
N GLN A 239 -0.17 23.01 -2.38
CA GLN A 239 -0.32 21.56 -2.55
C GLN A 239 -1.51 21.22 -3.45
N ALA A 240 -2.65 21.89 -3.26
CA ALA A 240 -3.83 21.68 -4.09
C ALA A 240 -3.57 22.02 -5.56
N ARG A 241 -2.77 23.07 -5.85
CA ARG A 241 -2.41 23.43 -7.22
C ARG A 241 -1.58 22.34 -7.90
N LEU A 242 -0.62 21.75 -7.18
CA LEU A 242 0.20 20.64 -7.70
C LEU A 242 -0.64 19.38 -7.91
N ALA A 243 -1.51 19.06 -6.95
CA ALA A 243 -2.43 17.92 -7.04
C ALA A 243 -3.44 18.07 -8.21
N ALA A 244 -3.98 19.28 -8.41
CA ALA A 244 -4.88 19.58 -9.54
C ALA A 244 -4.17 19.52 -10.90
N ALA A 245 -2.87 19.82 -10.94
CA ALA A 245 -2.05 19.69 -12.14
C ALA A 245 -1.62 18.24 -12.43
N GLY A 246 -1.90 17.29 -11.51
CA GLY A 246 -1.43 15.91 -11.61
C GLY A 246 0.09 15.76 -11.42
N ASP A 247 0.77 16.78 -10.89
CA ASP A 247 2.22 16.76 -10.66
C ASP A 247 2.53 16.14 -9.29
N ASP A 248 2.32 14.82 -9.20
CA ASP A 248 2.53 14.04 -7.98
C ASP A 248 4.00 14.13 -7.49
N ILE A 249 4.96 14.29 -8.40
CA ILE A 249 6.39 14.42 -8.06
C ILE A 249 6.64 15.75 -7.35
N ALA A 250 6.22 16.87 -7.94
CA ALA A 250 6.39 18.18 -7.32
C ALA A 250 5.60 18.29 -6.00
N LEU A 251 4.43 17.66 -5.93
CA LEU A 251 3.64 17.57 -4.69
C LEU A 251 4.43 16.85 -3.59
N GLN A 252 5.01 15.70 -3.90
CA GLN A 252 5.80 14.92 -2.93
C GLN A 252 7.07 15.65 -2.49
N GLU A 253 7.74 16.37 -3.40
CA GLU A 253 8.88 17.23 -3.05
C GLU A 253 8.50 18.41 -2.14
N LEU A 254 7.35 19.04 -2.41
CA LEU A 254 6.81 20.11 -1.59
C LEU A 254 6.49 19.57 -0.20
N GLN A 255 5.77 18.46 -0.10
CA GLN A 255 5.43 17.79 1.16
C GLN A 255 6.69 17.41 1.94
N GLY A 256 7.69 16.82 1.28
CA GLY A 256 8.99 16.53 1.92
C GLY A 256 9.72 17.78 2.40
N ARG A 257 9.58 18.92 1.72
CA ARG A 257 10.13 20.21 2.16
C ARG A 257 9.36 20.81 3.34
N LEU A 258 8.03 20.70 3.34
CA LEU A 258 7.17 21.12 4.45
C LEU A 258 7.45 20.27 5.69
N PHE A 259 7.59 18.95 5.51
CA PHE A 259 8.00 18.03 6.56
C PHE A 259 9.38 18.39 7.13
N ARG A 260 10.37 18.66 6.28
CA ARG A 260 11.71 19.15 6.71
C ARG A 260 11.68 20.48 7.47
N ARG A 261 10.67 21.33 7.26
CA ARG A 261 10.45 22.57 8.03
C ARG A 261 9.67 22.36 9.33
N GLY A 262 8.77 21.37 9.37
CA GLY A 262 7.97 21.01 10.53
C GLY A 262 8.70 20.13 11.55
N GLY A 263 9.70 19.37 11.11
CA GLY A 263 10.36 18.34 11.90
C GLY A 263 9.60 17.01 11.90
N ASP A 264 10.20 15.98 12.49
CA ASP A 264 9.55 14.70 12.74
C ASP A 264 8.50 14.81 13.84
N ASN A 265 7.43 14.03 13.75
CA ASN A 265 6.39 14.00 14.77
C ASN A 265 6.85 13.23 16.01
N LEU A 266 7.49 13.92 16.95
CA LEU A 266 7.99 13.34 18.20
C LEU A 266 6.88 12.75 19.09
N SER A 267 5.62 13.18 18.93
CA SER A 267 4.49 12.58 19.67
C SER A 267 4.24 11.10 19.33
N LEU A 268 4.83 10.60 18.23
CA LEU A 268 4.78 9.19 17.87
C LEU A 268 5.66 8.30 18.77
N ILE A 269 6.54 8.89 19.58
CA ILE A 269 7.38 8.16 20.53
C ILE A 269 6.52 7.72 21.72
N ARG A 270 6.53 6.42 22.04
CA ARG A 270 5.73 5.88 23.14
C ARG A 270 6.08 6.49 24.49
N GLY A 271 5.05 6.80 25.26
CA GLY A 271 5.18 7.47 26.56
C GLY A 271 5.50 8.96 26.47
N MET A 272 5.75 9.50 25.26
CA MET A 272 5.92 10.93 25.03
C MET A 272 4.56 11.59 24.80
N GLY A 273 4.16 12.46 25.73
CA GLY A 273 2.94 13.25 25.58
C GLY A 273 3.16 14.52 24.75
N GLU A 274 2.07 15.12 24.29
CA GLU A 274 2.05 16.39 23.54
C GLU A 274 2.89 17.49 24.21
N ARG A 275 2.81 17.60 25.54
CA ARG A 275 3.54 18.63 26.31
C ARG A 275 5.05 18.41 26.29
N SER A 276 5.51 17.17 26.41
CA SER A 276 6.94 16.83 26.30
C SER A 276 7.45 17.00 24.88
N ALA A 277 6.68 16.59 23.86
CA ALA A 277 7.03 16.80 22.46
C ALA A 277 7.17 18.30 22.14
N THR A 278 6.23 19.13 22.62
CA THR A 278 6.29 20.59 22.48
C THR A 278 7.52 21.19 23.19
N ALA A 279 7.84 20.71 24.39
CA ALA A 279 9.01 21.20 25.14
C ALA A 279 10.33 20.88 24.43
N LEU A 280 10.45 19.66 23.88
CA LEU A 280 11.60 19.23 23.09
C LEU A 280 11.73 20.04 21.79
N GLN A 281 10.61 20.27 21.10
CA GLN A 281 10.57 21.11 19.90
C GLN A 281 11.00 22.55 20.20
N ALA A 282 10.55 23.13 21.31
CA ALA A 282 10.95 24.47 21.75
C ALA A 282 12.45 24.55 22.11
N ALA A 283 13.06 23.44 22.52
CA ALA A 283 14.49 23.31 22.75
C ALA A 283 15.30 23.01 21.48
N GLY A 284 14.66 22.92 20.30
CA GLY A 284 15.31 22.66 19.01
C GLY A 284 15.45 21.18 18.66
N ILE A 285 14.93 20.27 19.48
CA ILE A 285 14.84 18.85 19.15
C ILE A 285 13.56 18.66 18.34
N THR A 286 13.69 18.71 17.02
CA THR A 286 12.56 18.62 16.09
C THR A 286 12.59 17.38 15.20
N THR A 287 13.61 16.51 15.33
CA THR A 287 13.72 15.28 14.54
C THR A 287 13.98 14.06 15.42
N PHE A 288 13.59 12.87 14.97
CA PHE A 288 13.91 11.59 15.60
C PHE A 288 15.42 11.40 15.71
N ALA A 289 16.18 11.85 14.70
CA ALA A 289 17.64 11.81 14.73
C ALA A 289 18.24 12.72 15.82
N ALA A 290 17.72 13.94 15.97
CA ALA A 290 18.15 14.85 17.04
C ALA A 290 17.78 14.31 18.43
N LEU A 291 16.59 13.70 18.55
CA LEU A 291 16.15 13.05 19.78
C LEU A 291 17.03 11.83 20.13
N ALA A 292 17.37 11.00 19.13
CA ALA A 292 18.24 9.82 19.30
C ALA A 292 19.69 10.20 19.65
N ALA A 293 20.14 11.39 19.23
CA ALA A 293 21.47 11.92 19.55
C ALA A 293 21.53 12.64 20.92
N SER A 294 20.39 12.83 21.59
CA SER A 294 20.32 13.50 22.89
C SER A 294 20.64 12.55 24.05
N SER A 295 21.11 13.08 25.17
CA SER A 295 21.30 12.27 26.40
C SER A 295 20.05 12.29 27.29
N PRO A 296 19.82 11.25 28.13
CA PRO A 296 18.73 11.26 29.11
C PRO A 296 18.76 12.48 30.05
N GLN A 297 19.96 12.98 30.40
CA GLN A 297 20.12 14.16 31.24
C GLN A 297 19.68 15.43 30.52
N ASP A 298 20.04 15.61 29.25
CA ASP A 298 19.63 16.78 28.47
C ASP A 298 18.11 16.82 28.29
N LEU A 299 17.48 15.65 28.04
CA LEU A 299 16.03 15.54 27.89
C LEU A 299 15.29 15.83 29.21
N ASP A 300 15.82 15.35 30.34
CA ASP A 300 15.29 15.62 31.67
C ASP A 300 15.38 17.12 32.02
N ASP A 301 16.51 17.76 31.72
CA ASP A 301 16.69 19.20 31.93
C ASP A 301 15.73 20.03 31.07
N ILE A 302 15.56 19.69 29.79
CA ILE A 302 14.61 20.37 28.88
C ILE A 302 13.17 20.24 29.41
N VAL A 303 12.75 19.03 29.76
CA VAL A 303 11.39 18.76 30.23
C VAL A 303 11.12 19.43 31.58
N ARG A 304 12.08 19.44 32.51
CA ARG A 304 11.96 20.14 33.80
C ARG A 304 11.97 21.66 33.65
N ASN A 305 12.80 22.21 32.77
CA ASN A 305 12.83 23.64 32.48
C ASN A 305 11.51 24.12 31.86
N ALA A 306 10.81 23.25 31.14
CA ALA A 306 9.45 23.49 30.65
C ALA A 306 8.36 23.36 31.74
N GLY A 307 8.74 23.13 33.00
CA GLY A 307 7.81 23.01 34.14
C GLY A 307 7.08 21.67 34.20
N ILE A 308 7.48 20.69 33.39
CA ILE A 308 6.88 19.36 33.36
C ILE A 308 7.60 18.49 34.40
N ARG A 309 6.83 17.89 35.31
CA ARG A 309 7.35 16.97 36.32
C ARG A 309 6.77 15.58 36.10
N GLY A 310 7.64 14.57 36.01
CA GLY A 310 7.28 13.17 35.83
C GLY A 310 8.53 12.29 35.76
N GLY A 311 8.40 11.01 36.11
CA GLY A 311 9.43 10.01 35.86
C GLY A 311 9.24 9.46 34.45
N TYR A 312 9.97 10.02 33.49
CA TYR A 312 9.93 9.56 32.10
C TYR A 312 11.09 8.61 31.83
N ASP A 313 10.83 7.61 30.99
CA ASP A 313 11.86 6.70 30.50
C ASP A 313 12.50 7.31 29.24
N TYR A 314 13.48 8.19 29.47
CA TYR A 314 14.18 8.89 28.40
C TYR A 314 15.01 7.94 27.53
N GLU A 315 15.52 6.84 28.09
CA GLU A 315 16.26 5.83 27.33
C GLU A 315 15.36 5.12 26.32
N ALA A 316 14.12 4.81 26.72
CA ALA A 316 13.11 4.27 25.81
C ALA A 316 12.77 5.27 24.69
N TRP A 317 12.64 6.57 24.99
CA TRP A 317 12.40 7.60 23.98
C TRP A 317 13.53 7.70 22.96
N ILE A 318 14.78 7.71 23.44
CA ILE A 318 15.99 7.80 22.61
C ILE A 318 16.11 6.58 21.69
N SER A 319 15.93 5.38 22.26
CA SER A 319 16.03 4.11 21.51
C SER A 319 14.95 4.01 20.43
N GLU A 320 13.71 4.36 20.77
CA GLU A 320 12.59 4.34 19.84
C GLU A 320 12.70 5.43 18.75
N ALA A 321 13.27 6.59 19.07
CA ALA A 321 13.63 7.61 18.10
C ALA A 321 14.75 7.15 17.17
N GLY A 322 15.74 6.42 17.68
CA GLY A 322 16.80 5.81 16.88
C GLY A 322 16.26 4.82 15.85
N LEU A 323 15.30 3.99 16.23
CA LEU A 323 14.62 3.07 15.31
C LEU A 323 13.86 3.84 14.21
N ARG A 324 13.10 4.87 14.59
CA ARG A 324 12.37 5.74 13.65
C ARG A 324 13.30 6.50 12.69
N ALA A 325 14.38 7.06 13.20
CA ALA A 325 15.37 7.78 12.41
C ALA A 325 16.08 6.86 11.40
N ALA A 326 16.23 5.58 11.75
CA ALA A 326 16.79 4.55 10.87
C ALA A 326 15.74 3.92 9.92
N GLY A 327 14.49 4.39 9.92
CA GLY A 327 13.40 3.80 9.11
C GLY A 327 12.98 2.40 9.55
N LYS A 328 13.36 1.97 10.76
CA LYS A 328 13.05 0.63 11.29
C LYS A 328 11.66 0.64 11.95
N ARG A 329 10.93 -0.48 11.80
CA ARG A 329 9.62 -0.67 12.43
C ARG A 329 9.75 -0.57 13.95
N ILE A 330 8.76 0.05 14.58
CA ILE A 330 8.66 0.17 16.03
C ILE A 330 7.67 -0.89 16.47
N PRO A 331 8.04 -1.79 17.39
CA PRO A 331 7.11 -2.83 17.86
C PRO A 331 5.87 -2.14 18.44
N THR A 332 4.74 -2.18 17.74
CA THR A 332 3.48 -1.62 18.23
C THR A 332 3.03 -2.43 19.43
N THR A 333 2.63 -1.75 20.49
CA THR A 333 2.29 -2.38 21.76
C THR A 333 0.94 -3.10 21.63
N HIS A 334 0.91 -4.29 21.05
CA HIS A 334 0.01 -5.35 21.48
C HIS A 334 0.88 -6.48 22.03
N THR A 335 0.72 -6.68 23.34
CA THR A 335 1.29 -7.75 24.14
C THR A 335 2.82 -7.78 24.15
N ARG A 336 3.40 -6.98 25.06
CA ARG A 336 4.84 -7.03 25.40
C ARG A 336 5.22 -8.50 25.58
N ALA A 337 6.09 -9.01 24.71
CA ALA A 337 6.75 -10.28 24.95
C ALA A 337 7.26 -10.27 26.39
N THR A 338 6.80 -11.23 27.19
CA THR A 338 7.21 -11.38 28.59
C THR A 338 8.70 -11.67 28.64
N GLN A 339 9.25 -12.31 27.60
CA GLN A 339 10.66 -12.58 27.41
C GLN A 339 11.03 -12.49 25.92
N VAL A 340 12.08 -11.74 25.59
CA VAL A 340 12.61 -11.60 24.23
C VAL A 340 13.83 -12.50 24.08
N PHE A 341 13.89 -13.26 23.01
CA PHE A 341 14.98 -14.18 22.69
C PHE A 341 15.66 -13.78 21.37
N PRO A 342 16.97 -14.04 21.24
CA PRO A 342 17.69 -13.77 20.00
C PRO A 342 17.33 -14.73 18.87
N CYS A 343 16.78 -15.89 19.23
CA CYS A 343 16.51 -16.97 18.30
C CYS A 343 15.08 -16.94 17.80
N PRO A 344 14.79 -16.94 16.49
CA PRO A 344 13.44 -17.14 16.02
C PRO A 344 12.97 -18.59 16.24
N GLN A 345 11.65 -18.81 16.24
CA GLN A 345 11.01 -20.13 16.17
C GLN A 345 10.63 -20.42 14.72
N ASP A 346 10.74 -21.69 14.32
CA ASP A 346 10.41 -22.19 12.97
C ASP A 346 8.92 -22.00 12.63
N LEU A 347 8.59 -20.87 12.01
CA LEU A 347 7.22 -20.51 11.67
C LEU A 347 6.65 -21.42 10.57
N SER A 348 7.49 -22.09 9.78
CA SER A 348 7.04 -23.07 8.77
C SER A 348 6.36 -24.30 9.39
N SER A 349 6.56 -24.53 10.69
CA SER A 349 5.88 -25.60 11.44
C SER A 349 4.37 -25.33 11.68
N VAL A 350 3.91 -24.10 11.42
CA VAL A 350 2.51 -23.70 11.47
C VAL A 350 1.84 -24.06 10.14
N THR A 351 0.72 -24.78 10.21
CA THR A 351 -0.03 -25.17 9.01
C THR A 351 -0.46 -23.94 8.21
N GLY A 352 -0.08 -23.92 6.92
CA GLY A 352 -0.35 -22.80 6.03
C GLY A 352 0.81 -21.81 5.87
N ILE A 353 1.92 -21.98 6.61
CA ILE A 353 3.15 -21.21 6.42
C ILE A 353 4.21 -22.10 5.75
N GLY A 354 4.67 -21.69 4.58
CA GLY A 354 5.86 -22.26 3.93
C GLY A 354 7.10 -21.39 4.16
N SER A 355 8.27 -21.86 3.71
CA SER A 355 9.56 -21.16 3.85
C SER A 355 9.52 -19.72 3.34
N VAL A 356 8.88 -19.47 2.20
CA VAL A 356 8.74 -18.11 1.63
C VAL A 356 7.96 -17.16 2.56
N PHE A 357 6.90 -17.66 3.20
CA PHE A 357 6.11 -16.88 4.14
C PHE A 357 6.85 -16.67 5.46
N GLU A 358 7.59 -17.68 5.91
CA GLU A 358 8.47 -17.58 7.07
C GLU A 358 9.56 -16.50 6.87
N GLU A 359 10.25 -16.49 5.73
CA GLU A 359 11.25 -15.46 5.42
C GLU A 359 10.65 -14.05 5.44
N ARG A 360 9.44 -13.89 4.89
CA ARG A 360 8.71 -12.61 4.91
C ARG A 360 8.34 -12.19 6.34
N LEU A 361 7.91 -13.14 7.17
CA LEU A 361 7.58 -12.90 8.56
C LEU A 361 8.82 -12.49 9.36
N TYR A 362 9.96 -13.16 9.16
CA TYR A 362 11.22 -12.76 9.77
C TYR A 362 11.68 -11.38 9.29
N ALA A 363 11.59 -11.08 8.00
CA ALA A 363 11.89 -9.75 7.47
C ALA A 363 10.98 -8.67 8.07
N ALA A 364 9.74 -9.03 8.42
CA ALA A 364 8.78 -8.16 9.08
C ALA A 364 9.00 -8.03 10.60
N GLY A 365 9.96 -8.78 11.18
CA GLY A 365 10.27 -8.77 12.61
C GLY A 365 9.41 -9.72 13.45
N ILE A 366 8.72 -10.67 12.83
CA ILE A 366 7.89 -11.68 13.50
C ILE A 366 8.68 -12.98 13.56
N GLY A 367 9.15 -13.36 14.76
CA GLY A 367 10.07 -14.48 14.93
C GLY A 367 9.60 -15.51 15.94
N SER A 368 8.37 -15.44 16.42
CA SER A 368 7.84 -16.42 17.37
C SER A 368 6.40 -16.80 17.05
N TYR A 369 6.00 -17.98 17.50
CA TYR A 369 4.63 -18.47 17.36
C TYR A 369 3.63 -17.53 18.04
N TRP A 370 4.01 -16.97 19.19
CA TRP A 370 3.19 -16.02 19.92
C TRP A 370 3.00 -14.70 19.17
N GLU A 371 4.08 -14.12 18.63
CA GLU A 371 4.00 -12.89 17.83
C GLU A 371 3.14 -13.09 16.58
N LEU A 372 3.27 -14.24 15.91
CA LEU A 372 2.46 -14.59 14.75
C LEU A 372 0.97 -14.77 15.10
N ALA A 373 0.66 -15.43 16.23
CA ALA A 373 -0.71 -15.66 16.68
C ALA A 373 -1.45 -14.36 17.05
N GLU A 374 -0.73 -13.44 17.69
CA GLU A 374 -1.27 -12.15 18.15
C GLU A 374 -1.30 -11.09 17.04
N LEU A 375 -0.67 -11.35 15.90
CA LEU A 375 -0.62 -10.42 14.77
C LEU A 375 -2.03 -10.15 14.21
N PRO A 376 -2.44 -8.89 13.98
CA PRO A 376 -3.71 -8.58 13.31
C PRO A 376 -3.81 -9.26 11.94
N ALA A 377 -5.01 -9.73 11.56
CA ALA A 377 -5.18 -10.53 10.35
C ALA A 377 -4.92 -9.73 9.06
N ASP A 378 -5.29 -8.45 9.05
CA ASP A 378 -4.98 -7.49 7.98
C ASP A 378 -3.48 -7.24 7.83
N GLU A 379 -2.77 -7.16 8.96
CA GLU A 379 -1.31 -7.01 8.98
C GLU A 379 -0.61 -8.29 8.51
N LEU A 380 -1.09 -9.45 8.96
CA LEU A 380 -0.60 -10.75 8.49
C LEU A 380 -0.79 -10.90 6.98
N ALA A 381 -1.97 -10.56 6.44
CA ALA A 381 -2.23 -10.60 5.01
C ALA A 381 -1.24 -9.74 4.21
N THR A 382 -0.92 -8.55 4.74
CA THR A 382 0.02 -7.61 4.14
C THR A 382 1.44 -8.16 4.15
N ILE A 383 1.89 -8.73 5.27
CA ILE A 383 3.25 -9.29 5.40
C ILE A 383 3.43 -10.52 4.50
N LEU A 384 2.42 -11.37 4.43
CA LEU A 384 2.44 -12.53 3.56
C LEU A 384 2.34 -12.15 2.07
N ASP A 385 1.94 -10.90 1.76
CA ASP A 385 1.65 -10.42 0.40
C ASP A 385 0.69 -11.39 -0.31
N ALA A 386 -0.36 -11.75 0.44
CA ALA A 386 -1.40 -12.66 0.03
C ALA A 386 -2.16 -12.07 -1.16
N GLN A 387 -2.02 -12.69 -2.32
CA GLN A 387 -2.72 -12.21 -3.51
C GLN A 387 -4.22 -12.55 -3.41
N PRO A 388 -5.13 -11.75 -4.01
CA PRO A 388 -6.59 -11.94 -3.87
C PRO A 388 -7.11 -13.32 -4.33
N PHE A 389 -6.34 -14.03 -5.16
CA PHE A 389 -6.66 -15.36 -5.67
C PHE A 389 -6.10 -16.50 -4.81
N GLN A 390 -5.18 -16.21 -3.89
CA GLN A 390 -4.65 -17.18 -2.93
C GLN A 390 -5.62 -17.20 -1.75
N ASN A 391 -6.47 -18.23 -1.68
CA ASN A 391 -7.40 -18.41 -0.57
C ASN A 391 -6.63 -18.86 0.69
N ILE A 392 -5.88 -17.95 1.31
CA ILE A 392 -5.09 -18.19 2.52
C ILE A 392 -6.01 -18.03 3.72
N ASP A 393 -6.14 -19.10 4.50
CA ASP A 393 -6.90 -19.09 5.75
C ASP A 393 -6.04 -18.49 6.88
N LEU A 394 -6.08 -17.17 7.00
CA LEU A 394 -5.31 -16.42 7.99
C LEU A 394 -5.73 -16.75 9.43
N ASP A 395 -7.01 -17.05 9.64
CA ASP A 395 -7.52 -17.43 10.96
C ASP A 395 -6.97 -18.80 11.38
N ALA A 396 -6.90 -19.76 10.44
CA ALA A 396 -6.28 -21.07 10.69
C ALA A 396 -4.78 -20.96 10.98
N ILE A 397 -4.05 -20.10 10.25
CA ILE A 397 -2.62 -19.84 10.51
C ILE A 397 -2.42 -19.30 11.92
N LYS A 398 -3.19 -18.29 12.32
CA LYS A 398 -3.10 -17.70 13.66
C LYS A 398 -3.47 -18.69 14.76
N ALA A 399 -4.52 -19.48 14.55
CA ALA A 399 -4.91 -20.53 15.49
C ALA A 399 -3.82 -21.60 15.63
N GLY A 400 -3.20 -22.01 14.51
CA GLY A 400 -2.07 -22.95 14.50
C GLY A 400 -0.85 -22.40 15.23
N ALA A 401 -0.53 -21.12 15.01
CA ALA A 401 0.55 -20.44 15.72
C ALA A 401 0.28 -20.38 17.24
N MET A 402 -0.95 -20.07 17.65
CA MET A 402 -1.34 -20.04 19.06
C MET A 402 -1.20 -21.43 19.71
N GLN A 403 -1.60 -22.47 18.99
CA GLN A 403 -1.46 -23.86 19.44
C GLN A 403 0.03 -24.23 19.60
N ARG A 404 0.88 -23.91 18.60
CA ARG A 404 2.33 -24.13 18.69
C ARG A 404 2.94 -23.42 19.89
N ALA A 405 2.58 -22.16 20.10
CA ALA A 405 3.08 -21.39 21.23
C ALA A 405 2.74 -22.03 22.58
N ALA A 406 1.56 -22.64 22.72
CA ALA A 406 1.17 -23.38 23.91
C ALA A 406 1.91 -24.73 24.03
N GLU A 407 2.08 -25.47 22.93
CA GLU A 407 2.79 -26.76 22.90
C GLU A 407 4.27 -26.61 23.28
N THR A 408 4.91 -25.52 22.85
CA THR A 408 6.34 -25.25 23.11
C THR A 408 6.58 -24.39 24.36
N ASP A 409 5.54 -24.12 25.17
CA ASP A 409 5.59 -23.24 26.34
C ASP A 409 6.25 -21.88 26.05
N SER A 410 5.94 -21.34 24.87
CA SER A 410 6.49 -20.09 24.34
C SER A 410 5.44 -18.98 24.25
N LEU A 411 4.38 -19.08 25.06
CA LEU A 411 3.40 -18.02 25.20
C LEU A 411 4.07 -16.76 25.77
N GLY A 412 3.89 -15.62 25.12
CA GLY A 412 4.56 -14.37 25.49
C GLY A 412 6.04 -14.32 25.11
N ARG A 413 6.54 -15.25 24.30
CA ARG A 413 7.89 -15.17 23.71
C ARG A 413 7.90 -14.07 22.64
N GLY A 414 8.99 -13.33 22.55
CA GLY A 414 9.26 -12.40 21.45
C GLY A 414 10.65 -12.62 20.87
N TRP A 415 10.88 -12.04 19.70
CA TRP A 415 12.15 -12.10 19.01
C TRP A 415 12.78 -10.70 18.89
N ASP A 416 14.10 -10.60 19.09
CA ASP A 416 14.80 -9.32 19.03
C ASP A 416 15.11 -8.85 17.60
N GLY A 417 14.74 -9.64 16.59
CA GLY A 417 14.98 -9.35 15.18
C GLY A 417 16.38 -9.72 14.70
N THR A 418 17.18 -10.41 15.51
CA THR A 418 18.49 -10.94 15.08
C THR A 418 18.26 -12.07 14.08
N PRO A 419 18.60 -11.90 12.79
CA PRO A 419 18.42 -12.94 11.79
C PRO A 419 19.27 -14.17 12.16
N PRO A 420 18.70 -15.38 12.06
CA PRO A 420 19.44 -16.60 12.34
C PRO A 420 20.53 -16.80 11.27
N ASP A 421 21.62 -17.46 11.65
CA ASP A 421 22.66 -17.88 10.72
C ASP A 421 22.22 -19.14 9.96
N ASP A 422 22.39 -19.10 8.64
CA ASP A 422 22.12 -20.22 7.74
C ASP A 422 23.07 -21.39 8.02
N PHE A 423 22.51 -22.53 8.43
CA PHE A 423 23.28 -23.72 8.75
C PHE A 423 23.45 -24.69 7.57
N GLU A 424 22.85 -24.44 6.41
CA GLU A 424 23.05 -25.27 5.20
C GLU A 424 24.52 -25.56 4.85
N PRO A 425 25.49 -24.63 5.06
CA PRO A 425 26.90 -24.91 4.81
C PRO A 425 27.49 -26.04 5.67
N LEU A 426 26.82 -26.44 6.76
CA LEU A 426 27.28 -27.48 7.67
C LEU A 426 26.91 -28.87 7.14
N ALA A 427 27.93 -29.65 6.79
CA ALA A 427 27.74 -30.96 6.17
C ALA A 427 26.91 -31.91 7.05
N GLY A 428 25.74 -32.31 6.53
CA GLY A 428 24.89 -33.32 7.16
C GLY A 428 23.94 -32.81 8.25
N ILE A 429 23.79 -31.49 8.43
CA ILE A 429 22.81 -30.91 9.36
C ILE A 429 21.38 -31.15 8.84
N GLY A 430 21.09 -30.76 7.60
CA GLY A 430 19.74 -30.83 7.03
C GLY A 430 18.69 -30.08 7.86
N GLU A 431 17.51 -29.89 7.28
CA GLU A 431 16.41 -29.12 7.88
C GLU A 431 15.96 -29.67 9.25
N VAL A 432 16.05 -30.99 9.46
CA VAL A 432 15.58 -31.63 10.70
C VAL A 432 16.46 -31.29 11.89
N TYR A 433 17.79 -31.32 11.74
CA TYR A 433 18.69 -30.99 12.86
C TYR A 433 18.81 -29.49 13.03
N GLU A 434 18.80 -28.71 11.94
CA GLU A 434 18.76 -27.26 11.98
C GLU A 434 17.57 -26.74 12.81
N ARG A 435 16.36 -27.22 12.51
CA ARG A 435 15.16 -26.88 13.28
C ARG A 435 15.29 -27.23 14.77
N ARG A 436 15.80 -28.41 15.10
CA ARG A 436 16.01 -28.83 16.50
C ARG A 436 17.01 -27.92 17.22
N LEU A 437 18.03 -27.45 16.51
CA LEU A 437 19.03 -26.54 17.05
C LEU A 437 18.43 -25.15 17.30
N TYR A 438 17.62 -24.63 16.38
CA TYR A 438 16.91 -23.37 16.54
C TYR A 438 15.91 -23.43 17.72
N GLU A 439 15.15 -24.51 17.83
CA GLU A 439 14.25 -24.76 18.98
C GLU A 439 15.02 -24.81 20.31
N ALA A 440 16.26 -25.32 20.29
CA ALA A 440 17.14 -25.35 21.45
C ALA A 440 17.88 -24.01 21.72
N GLY A 441 17.64 -22.98 20.90
CA GLY A 441 18.24 -21.65 21.02
C GLY A 441 19.61 -21.49 20.36
N ILE A 442 20.04 -22.45 19.55
CA ILE A 442 21.29 -22.42 18.78
C ILE A 442 20.96 -22.03 17.34
N CYS A 443 20.96 -20.73 17.04
CA CYS A 443 20.66 -20.19 15.70
C CYS A 443 21.69 -19.19 15.20
N THR A 444 22.86 -19.14 15.85
CA THR A 444 24.01 -18.40 15.33
C THR A 444 25.21 -19.32 15.28
N PHE A 445 26.15 -19.04 14.37
CA PHE A 445 27.43 -19.72 14.31
C PHE A 445 28.21 -19.57 15.62
N GLU A 446 28.05 -18.42 16.29
CA GLU A 446 28.65 -18.20 17.61
C GLU A 446 28.04 -19.11 18.69
N ALA A 447 26.71 -19.22 18.73
CA ALA A 447 26.04 -20.12 19.68
C ALA A 447 26.40 -21.59 19.41
N MET A 448 26.53 -21.97 18.13
CA MET A 448 26.94 -23.32 17.75
C MET A 448 28.41 -23.60 18.11
N ALA A 449 29.32 -22.65 17.85
CA ALA A 449 30.73 -22.77 18.20
C ALA A 449 30.95 -22.86 19.73
N ALA A 450 30.05 -22.26 20.52
CA ALA A 450 30.07 -22.33 21.98
C ALA A 450 29.44 -23.62 22.55
N ALA A 451 28.73 -24.41 21.74
CA ALA A 451 28.10 -25.65 22.17
C ALA A 451 29.12 -26.82 22.29
N THR A 452 28.77 -27.84 23.06
CA THR A 452 29.57 -29.07 23.14
C THR A 452 28.99 -30.17 22.25
N PRO A 453 29.81 -31.11 21.74
CA PRO A 453 29.31 -32.25 20.96
C PRO A 453 28.22 -33.05 21.68
N GLU A 454 28.32 -33.18 23.01
CA GLU A 454 27.32 -33.87 23.83
C GLU A 454 26.00 -33.11 23.85
N ARG A 455 26.04 -31.78 23.96
CA ARG A 455 24.85 -30.93 23.92
C ARG A 455 24.19 -30.99 22.54
N LEU A 456 24.98 -30.95 21.47
CA LEU A 456 24.47 -31.09 20.10
C LEU A 456 23.85 -32.49 19.88
N ALA A 457 24.45 -33.55 20.43
CA ALA A 457 23.89 -34.89 20.37
C ALA A 457 22.55 -35.02 21.13
N GLU A 458 22.44 -34.39 22.30
CA GLU A 458 21.20 -34.36 23.10
C GLU A 458 20.06 -33.64 22.38
N ILE A 459 20.38 -32.53 21.68
CA ILE A 459 19.42 -31.75 20.90
C ILE A 459 19.03 -32.49 19.61
N CYS A 460 20.04 -32.92 18.83
CA CYS A 460 19.82 -33.52 17.52
C CYS A 460 19.20 -34.91 17.62
N LYS A 461 19.40 -35.65 18.72
CA LYS A 461 18.88 -37.02 18.94
C LYS A 461 19.05 -37.92 17.70
N ALA A 462 20.22 -37.86 17.08
CA ALA A 462 20.50 -38.61 15.85
C ALA A 462 20.49 -40.13 16.13
N PRO A 463 19.97 -40.96 15.21
CA PRO A 463 20.03 -42.41 15.34
C PRO A 463 21.48 -42.88 15.30
N ALA A 464 21.82 -43.89 16.10
CA ALA A 464 23.19 -44.37 16.28
C ALA A 464 23.90 -44.82 14.98
N MET A 465 23.15 -45.11 13.90
CA MET A 465 23.70 -45.48 12.59
C MET A 465 24.03 -44.29 11.68
N ARG A 466 23.59 -43.07 12.02
CA ARG A 466 23.76 -41.86 11.20
C ARG A 466 24.00 -40.63 12.06
N THR A 467 24.97 -40.74 12.97
CA THR A 467 25.39 -39.64 13.84
C THR A 467 26.20 -38.62 13.03
N PRO A 468 25.77 -37.35 12.98
CA PRO A 468 26.56 -36.29 12.37
C PRO A 468 27.87 -36.06 13.11
N ASP A 469 28.86 -35.51 12.40
CA ASP A 469 30.11 -35.07 13.02
C ASP A 469 29.92 -33.70 13.69
N TYR A 470 29.45 -33.74 14.94
CA TYR A 470 29.22 -32.52 15.72
C TYR A 470 30.50 -31.72 15.97
N ALA A 471 31.68 -32.36 16.01
CA ALA A 471 32.95 -31.66 16.17
C ALA A 471 33.30 -30.86 14.90
N ALA A 472 33.03 -31.44 13.73
CA ALA A 472 33.15 -30.72 12.46
C ALA A 472 32.18 -29.53 12.39
N TRP A 473 30.92 -29.69 12.84
CA TRP A 473 29.97 -28.57 12.87
C TRP A 473 30.45 -27.40 13.74
N ILE A 474 30.94 -27.70 14.94
CA ILE A 474 31.49 -26.68 15.86
C ILE A 474 32.70 -25.97 15.24
N ALA A 475 33.60 -26.71 14.60
CA ALA A 475 34.78 -26.14 13.96
C ALA A 475 34.41 -25.22 12.77
N THR A 476 33.53 -25.69 11.88
CA THR A 476 33.05 -24.89 10.74
C THR A 476 32.25 -23.67 11.18
N ALA A 477 31.40 -23.80 12.21
CA ALA A 477 30.68 -22.66 12.79
C ALA A 477 31.66 -21.63 13.39
N ALA A 478 32.73 -22.07 14.06
CA ALA A 478 33.76 -21.16 14.56
C ALA A 478 34.45 -20.38 13.43
N GLU A 479 34.79 -21.05 12.33
CA GLU A 479 35.36 -20.41 11.14
C GLU A 479 34.40 -19.39 10.52
N LEU A 480 33.14 -19.77 10.27
CA LEU A 480 32.12 -18.89 9.70
C LEU A 480 31.81 -17.69 10.60
N SER A 481 31.76 -17.90 11.92
CA SER A 481 31.60 -16.80 12.89
C SER A 481 32.76 -15.81 12.84
N ALA A 482 34.00 -16.30 12.67
CA ALA A 482 35.19 -15.46 12.58
C ALA A 482 35.20 -14.65 11.27
N THR A 483 34.80 -15.27 10.15
CA THR A 483 34.64 -14.58 8.87
C THR A 483 33.59 -13.48 8.95
N LYS A 484 32.42 -13.76 9.55
CA LYS A 484 31.32 -12.80 9.74
C LYS A 484 31.72 -11.59 10.59
N ARG A 485 32.63 -11.74 11.56
CA ARG A 485 33.14 -10.62 12.38
C ARG A 485 34.20 -9.77 11.68
N SER A 486 34.80 -10.28 10.61
CA SER A 486 35.91 -9.63 9.90
C SER A 486 35.50 -8.90 8.63
N GLY A 487 34.29 -9.16 8.12
CA GLY A 487 33.62 -8.36 7.09
C GLY A 487 32.68 -7.35 7.72
#